data_AF-A0A975M0Z9-F1
#
_entry.id   AF-A0A975M0Z9-F1
#
_cell.length_a   1.000
_cell.length_b   1.000
_cell.length_c   1.000
_cell.angle_alpha   90.00
_cell.angle_beta   90.00
_cell.angle_gamma   90.00
#
_symmetry.space_group_name_H-M   'P 1'
#
loop_
_entity.id
_entity.type
_entity.pdbx_description
1 polymer ?
#
loop_
_entity_poly.entity_id
_entity_poly.type
_entity_poly.pdbx_seq_one_letter_code
_entity_poly.pdbx_strand_id
1 'polypeptide(L)'
;MAIKCMNQFNSFSEYLKYSEFIKTLNWEIEKELLKTRVNMYQELDQFINFKNTFNKNNISIFPLKSEEIITWFDTTKLMRRLFLRLYEKGLRTENITIIMEYPVVFGNHMRTDYILVYDRLIIVLEFGMFNQDERRSTERYTKKLQESISYRQILSNVIPKEIKVINYVMIYKPEYHRTYNKRLEDNIKYNKLEISKLENFLHHHLMMEDEHKAIFQLEKIAKFL
;
A
#
# COMPACT_ATOMS: atom_id res chain seq x y z
N MET A 1 19.34 12.56 -5.97
CA MET A 1 18.54 13.06 -4.82
C MET A 1 17.74 11.89 -4.27
N ALA A 2 17.66 11.74 -2.94
CA ALA A 2 16.85 10.69 -2.32
C ALA A 2 15.37 11.10 -2.29
N ILE A 3 14.46 10.16 -2.58
CA ILE A 3 13.02 10.39 -2.49
C ILE A 3 12.63 10.51 -1.01
N LYS A 4 11.96 11.61 -0.64
CA LYS A 4 11.45 11.78 0.72
C LYS A 4 10.27 10.84 0.96
N CYS A 5 10.39 9.92 1.90
CA CYS A 5 9.38 8.92 2.26
C CYS A 5 9.69 8.31 3.63
N MET A 6 8.81 7.44 4.16
CA MET A 6 9.17 6.67 5.36
C MET A 6 10.16 5.56 5.02
N ASN A 7 9.82 4.69 4.07
CA ASN A 7 10.72 3.63 3.61
C ASN A 7 10.64 3.51 2.09
N GLN A 8 11.75 3.12 1.47
CA GLN A 8 11.84 2.77 0.07
C GLN A 8 12.43 1.36 -0.05
N PHE A 9 11.83 0.55 -0.92
CA PHE A 9 12.29 -0.80 -1.25
C PHE A 9 12.41 -0.88 -2.76
N ASN A 10 13.50 -1.43 -3.27
CA ASN A 10 13.78 -1.49 -4.70
C ASN A 10 13.24 -2.78 -5.36
N SER A 11 12.64 -3.68 -4.58
CA SER A 11 12.04 -4.91 -5.09
C SER A 11 10.99 -5.48 -4.13
N PHE A 12 10.16 -6.40 -4.64
CA PHE A 12 9.24 -7.19 -3.81
C PHE A 12 10.00 -8.02 -2.77
N SER A 13 11.14 -8.61 -3.14
CA SER A 13 11.95 -9.43 -2.23
C SER A 13 12.45 -8.62 -1.03
N GLU A 14 12.88 -7.38 -1.26
CA GLU A 14 13.30 -6.47 -0.18
C GLU A 14 12.14 -6.14 0.76
N TYR A 15 10.96 -5.83 0.21
CA TYR A 15 9.76 -5.60 1.00
C TYR A 15 9.30 -6.84 1.78
N LEU A 16 9.37 -8.03 1.17
CA LEU A 16 9.03 -9.28 1.84
C LEU A 16 9.99 -9.56 3.00
N LYS A 17 11.29 -9.35 2.82
CA LYS A 17 12.27 -9.44 3.92
C LYS A 17 11.97 -8.43 5.02
N TYR A 18 11.67 -7.19 4.66
CA TYR A 18 11.31 -6.14 5.62
C TYR A 18 10.06 -6.51 6.43
N SER A 19 9.05 -7.08 5.78
CA SER A 19 7.76 -7.42 6.39
C SER A 19 7.74 -8.75 7.16
N GLU A 20 8.88 -9.42 7.36
CA GLU A 20 8.93 -10.69 8.12
C GLU A 20 8.47 -10.54 9.57
N PHE A 21 8.61 -9.36 10.19
CA PHE A 21 8.11 -9.11 11.54
C PHE A 21 6.61 -9.40 11.69
N ILE A 22 5.82 -9.22 10.62
CA ILE A 22 4.39 -9.56 10.61
C ILE A 22 4.16 -11.03 10.93
N LYS A 23 5.02 -11.92 10.42
CA LYS A 23 4.97 -13.36 10.72
C LYS A 23 5.46 -13.64 12.12
N THR A 24 6.60 -13.08 12.51
CA THR A 24 7.21 -13.31 13.83
C THR A 24 6.25 -12.92 14.97
N LEU A 25 5.51 -11.82 14.79
CA LEU A 25 4.52 -11.36 15.76
C LEU A 25 3.17 -12.08 15.63
N ASN A 26 2.97 -12.90 14.61
CA ASN A 26 1.67 -13.43 14.20
C ASN A 26 0.60 -12.32 14.16
N TRP A 27 0.94 -11.19 13.54
CA TRP A 27 0.10 -9.99 13.58
C TRP A 27 -1.29 -10.26 12.98
N GLU A 28 -2.35 -9.85 13.66
CA GLU A 28 -3.72 -9.90 13.19
C GLU A 28 -4.31 -8.50 13.01
N ILE A 29 -5.16 -8.32 11.98
CA ILE A 29 -5.86 -7.04 11.77
C ILE A 29 -7.02 -7.03 12.76
N GLU A 30 -6.85 -6.34 13.88
CA GLU A 30 -7.79 -6.43 15.00
C GLU A 30 -9.00 -5.51 14.83
N LYS A 31 -10.15 -5.96 15.34
CA LYS A 31 -11.40 -5.18 15.40
C LYS A 31 -11.37 -4.10 16.48
N GLU A 32 -10.56 -4.29 17.50
CA GLU A 32 -10.41 -3.39 18.64
C GLU A 32 -10.02 -1.96 18.21
N LEU A 33 -10.41 -0.97 19.01
CA LEU A 33 -10.12 0.43 18.74
C LEU A 33 -8.61 0.67 18.63
N LEU A 34 -8.18 1.51 17.68
CA LEU A 34 -6.77 1.82 17.44
C LEU A 34 -6.05 2.27 18.72
N LYS A 35 -6.69 3.10 19.57
CA LYS A 35 -6.14 3.51 20.87
C LYS A 35 -5.82 2.34 21.80
N THR A 36 -6.74 1.36 21.87
CA THR A 36 -6.53 0.14 22.67
C THR A 36 -5.40 -0.70 22.11
N ARG A 37 -5.26 -0.76 20.78
CA ARG A 37 -4.17 -1.46 20.09
C ARG A 37 -2.82 -0.77 20.35
N VAL A 38 -2.77 0.56 20.31
CA VAL A 38 -1.56 1.34 20.65
C VAL A 38 -1.07 0.99 22.06
N ASN A 39 -1.95 1.04 23.07
CA ASN A 39 -1.57 0.72 24.44
C ASN A 39 -0.98 -0.69 24.60
N MET A 40 -1.39 -1.64 23.76
CA MET A 40 -0.87 -3.00 23.79
C MET A 40 0.46 -3.15 23.04
N TYR A 41 0.64 -2.44 21.92
CA TYR A 41 1.72 -2.72 20.97
C TYR A 41 2.80 -1.63 20.91
N GLN A 42 2.67 -0.53 21.65
CA GLN A 42 3.60 0.59 21.59
C GLN A 42 5.05 0.24 21.98
N GLU A 43 5.23 -0.82 22.77
CA GLU A 43 6.54 -1.29 23.21
C GLU A 43 7.20 -2.28 22.23
N LEU A 44 6.54 -2.63 21.12
CA LEU A 44 7.15 -3.49 20.11
C LEU A 44 8.32 -2.76 19.41
N ASP A 45 9.45 -3.44 19.21
CA ASP A 45 10.62 -2.88 18.53
C ASP A 45 10.27 -2.24 17.18
N GLN A 46 9.43 -2.92 16.39
CA GLN A 46 9.01 -2.42 15.09
C GLN A 46 8.12 -1.17 15.20
N PHE A 47 7.33 -1.04 16.27
CA PHE A 47 6.52 0.15 16.53
C PHE A 47 7.43 1.36 16.81
N ILE A 48 8.42 1.18 17.68
CA ILE A 48 9.43 2.19 18.00
C ILE A 48 10.23 2.56 16.74
N ASN A 49 10.63 1.57 15.94
CA ASN A 49 11.36 1.77 14.69
C ASN A 49 10.56 2.62 13.68
N PHE A 50 9.26 2.33 13.51
CA PHE A 50 8.38 3.12 12.65
C PHE A 50 8.30 4.58 13.11
N LYS A 51 8.09 4.80 14.42
CA LYS A 51 8.05 6.14 15.01
C LYS A 51 9.35 6.91 14.77
N ASN A 52 10.49 6.27 14.99
CA ASN A 52 11.80 6.88 14.80
C ASN A 52 12.06 7.21 13.33
N THR A 53 11.75 6.30 12.42
CA THR A 53 11.92 6.50 10.98
C THR A 53 11.06 7.66 10.46
N PHE A 54 9.79 7.74 10.87
CA PHE A 54 8.91 8.85 10.52
C PHE A 54 9.49 10.20 10.94
N ASN A 55 9.91 10.31 12.21
CA ASN A 55 10.44 11.56 12.76
C ASN A 55 11.77 11.94 12.11
N LYS A 56 12.66 10.96 11.89
CA LYS A 56 13.96 11.16 11.24
C LYS A 56 13.82 11.66 9.81
N ASN A 57 12.86 11.11 9.05
CA ASN A 57 12.68 11.46 7.65
C ASN A 57 11.84 12.74 7.45
N ASN A 58 11.24 13.27 8.54
CA ASN A 58 10.49 14.51 8.56
C ASN A 58 9.40 14.59 7.47
N ILE A 59 8.65 13.50 7.27
CA ILE A 59 7.74 13.31 6.13
C ILE A 59 6.37 14.00 6.31
N SER A 60 6.14 14.66 7.44
CA SER A 60 4.91 15.37 7.76
C SER A 60 5.22 16.58 8.63
N ILE A 61 4.45 17.65 8.47
CA ILE A 61 4.46 18.78 9.42
C ILE A 61 3.61 18.50 10.66
N PHE A 62 2.67 17.56 10.56
CA PHE A 62 1.81 17.16 11.66
C PHE A 62 2.51 16.11 12.52
N PRO A 63 2.36 16.16 13.85
CA PRO A 63 2.92 15.16 14.74
C PRO A 63 2.32 13.79 14.44
N LEU A 64 3.17 12.75 14.50
CA LEU A 64 2.73 11.37 14.31
C LEU A 64 1.71 10.98 15.38
N LYS A 65 0.55 10.52 14.94
CA LYS A 65 -0.42 9.83 15.81
C LYS A 65 0.00 8.38 15.94
N SER A 66 0.10 7.87 17.17
CA SER A 66 0.46 6.48 17.44
C SER A 66 -0.48 5.47 16.75
N GLU A 67 -1.73 5.83 16.55
CA GLU A 67 -2.72 5.03 15.81
C GLU A 67 -2.33 4.80 14.34
N GLU A 68 -1.60 5.72 13.71
CA GLU A 68 -1.11 5.55 12.32
C GLU A 68 -0.11 4.39 12.25
N ILE A 69 0.72 4.21 13.29
CA ILE A 69 1.66 3.09 13.34
C ILE A 69 0.92 1.76 13.32
N ILE A 70 -0.19 1.63 14.06
CA ILE A 70 -1.02 0.41 14.01
C ILE A 70 -1.55 0.15 12.59
N THR A 71 -1.98 1.20 11.89
CA THR A 71 -2.43 1.05 10.50
C THR A 71 -1.30 0.62 9.57
N TRP A 72 -0.05 1.04 9.81
CA TRP A 72 1.11 0.59 9.04
C TRP A 72 1.39 -0.90 9.21
N PHE A 73 1.19 -1.48 10.40
CA PHE A 73 1.27 -2.93 10.57
C PHE A 73 0.19 -3.65 9.75
N ASP A 74 -1.06 -3.14 9.82
CA ASP A 74 -2.19 -3.73 9.08
C ASP A 74 -1.96 -3.69 7.56
N THR A 75 -1.59 -2.53 7.02
CA THR A 75 -1.32 -2.39 5.58
C THR A 75 -0.07 -3.14 5.15
N THR A 76 0.96 -3.23 6.01
CA THR A 76 2.14 -4.06 5.73
C THR A 76 1.78 -5.54 5.60
N LYS A 77 0.87 -6.04 6.44
CA LYS A 77 0.33 -7.40 6.32
C LYS A 77 -0.43 -7.61 5.02
N LEU A 78 -1.25 -6.64 4.59
CA LEU A 78 -2.01 -6.72 3.34
C LEU A 78 -1.08 -6.69 2.12
N MET A 79 -0.12 -5.76 2.09
CA MET A 79 0.89 -5.65 1.03
C MET A 79 1.77 -6.90 0.94
N ARG A 80 2.17 -7.48 2.08
CA ARG A 80 2.89 -8.76 2.11
C ARG A 80 2.08 -9.88 1.44
N ARG A 81 0.79 -10.00 1.75
CA ARG A 81 -0.09 -11.00 1.11
C ARG A 81 -0.24 -10.78 -0.39
N LEU A 82 -0.38 -9.52 -0.81
CA LEU A 82 -0.46 -9.15 -2.22
C LEU A 82 0.81 -9.56 -2.97
N PHE A 83 1.99 -9.22 -2.46
CA PHE A 83 3.25 -9.53 -3.13
C PHE A 83 3.57 -11.02 -3.16
N LEU A 84 3.23 -11.78 -2.12
CA LEU A 84 3.33 -13.24 -2.17
C LEU A 84 2.47 -13.83 -3.29
N ARG A 85 1.22 -13.36 -3.44
CA ARG A 85 0.33 -13.83 -4.51
C ARG A 85 0.80 -13.43 -5.91
N LEU A 86 1.32 -12.21 -6.07
CA LEU A 86 1.91 -11.77 -7.34
C LEU A 86 3.16 -12.59 -7.70
N TYR A 87 4.00 -12.90 -6.71
CA TYR A 87 5.16 -13.77 -6.89
C TYR A 87 4.76 -15.19 -7.31
N GLU A 88 3.75 -15.79 -6.66
CA GLU A 88 3.21 -17.11 -7.00
C GLU A 88 2.66 -17.19 -8.44
N LYS A 89 2.18 -16.07 -9.00
CA LYS A 89 1.74 -15.97 -10.39
C LYS A 89 2.88 -15.75 -11.40
N GLY A 90 4.13 -15.75 -10.95
CA GLY A 90 5.29 -15.57 -11.81
C GLY A 90 5.57 -14.12 -12.22
N LEU A 91 4.94 -13.15 -11.55
CA LEU A 91 5.18 -11.73 -11.81
C LEU A 91 6.55 -11.34 -11.24
N ARG A 92 7.57 -11.30 -12.11
CA ARG A 92 8.94 -10.91 -11.75
C ARG A 92 9.09 -9.40 -11.75
N THR A 93 8.92 -8.79 -10.60
CA THR A 93 8.97 -7.33 -10.41
C THR A 93 10.23 -6.90 -9.69
N GLU A 94 11.35 -7.45 -10.12
CA GLU A 94 12.68 -7.08 -9.62
C GLU A 94 13.00 -5.59 -9.85
N ASN A 95 12.19 -4.92 -10.68
CA ASN A 95 12.26 -3.50 -11.00
C ASN A 95 11.08 -2.66 -10.46
N ILE A 96 10.25 -3.18 -9.54
CA ILE A 96 9.26 -2.34 -8.85
C ILE A 96 9.88 -1.72 -7.62
N THR A 97 9.91 -0.39 -7.60
CA THR A 97 10.19 0.36 -6.38
C THR A 97 8.91 0.57 -5.59
N ILE A 98 8.94 0.22 -4.31
CA ILE A 98 7.84 0.40 -3.36
C ILE A 98 8.23 1.53 -2.41
N ILE A 99 7.44 2.59 -2.37
CA ILE A 99 7.66 3.75 -1.51
C ILE A 99 6.52 3.79 -0.51
N MET A 100 6.83 3.72 0.77
CA MET A 100 5.87 3.76 1.86
C MET A 100 5.79 5.16 2.46
N GLU A 101 4.57 5.66 2.67
CA GLU A 101 4.27 6.97 3.26
C GLU A 101 4.97 8.11 2.50
N TYR A 102 4.59 8.31 1.22
CA TYR A 102 5.16 9.35 0.36
C TYR A 102 4.43 10.70 0.51
N PRO A 103 5.13 11.80 0.89
CA PRO A 103 4.53 13.14 0.96
C PRO A 103 4.25 13.67 -0.44
N VAL A 104 2.98 13.97 -0.73
CA VAL A 104 2.57 14.47 -2.05
C VAL A 104 3.02 15.92 -2.21
N VAL A 105 3.94 16.16 -3.16
CA VAL A 105 4.41 17.52 -3.47
C VAL A 105 3.25 18.35 -3.98
N PHE A 106 3.09 19.58 -3.46
CA PHE A 106 1.93 20.46 -3.66
C PHE A 106 0.58 19.91 -3.17
N GLY A 107 0.57 18.75 -2.51
CA GLY A 107 -0.62 18.14 -1.94
C GLY A 107 -0.96 18.66 -0.55
N ASN A 108 -0.64 19.91 -0.21
CA ASN A 108 -1.01 20.53 1.07
C ASN A 108 -0.78 19.63 2.31
N HIS A 109 0.44 19.10 2.45
CA HIS A 109 0.86 18.21 3.54
C HIS A 109 0.18 16.83 3.58
N MET A 110 -0.49 16.42 2.50
CA MET A 110 -1.04 15.09 2.34
C MET A 110 0.05 14.05 2.02
N ARG A 111 -0.26 12.79 2.31
CA ARG A 111 0.65 11.67 2.18
C ARG A 111 -0.11 10.46 1.69
N THR A 112 0.52 9.67 0.82
CA THR A 112 -0.06 8.41 0.32
C THR A 112 0.47 7.23 1.11
N ASP A 113 -0.37 6.22 1.34
CA ASP A 113 0.05 5.01 2.08
C ASP A 113 1.21 4.30 1.35
N TYR A 114 1.05 4.01 0.05
CA TYR A 114 2.12 3.46 -0.79
C TYR A 114 2.13 4.04 -2.21
N ILE A 115 3.31 4.11 -2.80
CA ILE A 115 3.51 4.29 -4.25
C ILE A 115 4.29 3.08 -4.78
N LEU A 116 3.82 2.51 -5.87
CA LEU A 116 4.59 1.55 -6.68
C LEU A 116 5.08 2.25 -7.94
N VAL A 117 6.37 2.17 -8.22
CA VAL A 117 6.98 2.70 -9.44
C VAL A 117 7.53 1.54 -10.26
N TYR A 118 7.08 1.43 -11.50
CA TYR A 118 7.49 0.42 -12.47
C TYR A 118 7.72 1.05 -13.83
N ASP A 119 8.98 1.20 -14.27
CA ASP A 119 9.33 1.88 -15.51
C ASP A 119 8.64 3.26 -15.62
N ARG A 120 7.69 3.46 -16.55
CA ARG A 120 6.94 4.72 -16.72
C ARG A 120 5.56 4.69 -16.07
N LEU A 121 5.33 3.77 -15.15
CA LEU A 121 4.08 3.62 -14.41
C LEU A 121 4.27 3.95 -12.94
N ILE A 122 3.45 4.86 -12.43
CA ILE A 122 3.33 5.19 -11.01
C ILE A 122 1.93 4.81 -10.54
N ILE A 123 1.86 4.00 -9.50
CA ILE A 123 0.61 3.50 -8.91
C ILE A 123 0.51 4.01 -7.48
N VAL A 124 -0.46 4.88 -7.23
CA VAL A 124 -0.78 5.38 -5.89
C VAL A 124 -1.75 4.42 -5.22
N LEU A 125 -1.36 3.83 -4.10
CA LEU A 125 -2.19 2.90 -3.33
C LEU A 125 -2.62 3.54 -2.01
N GLU A 126 -3.93 3.46 -1.74
CA GLU A 126 -4.54 3.89 -0.49
C GLU A 126 -5.29 2.73 0.15
N PHE A 127 -5.19 2.63 1.46
CA PHE A 127 -5.90 1.65 2.27
C PHE A 127 -6.86 2.35 3.23
N GLY A 128 -8.04 1.76 3.38
CA GLY A 128 -9.04 2.22 4.33
C GLY A 128 -9.63 1.06 5.12
N MET A 129 -9.57 1.14 6.45
CA MET A 129 -10.26 0.16 7.29
C MET A 129 -11.76 0.50 7.36
N PHE A 130 -12.60 -0.49 7.05
CA PHE A 130 -14.04 -0.44 7.22
C PHE A 130 -14.39 -0.52 8.71
N ASN A 131 -15.09 0.50 9.23
CA ASN A 131 -15.61 0.49 10.59
C ASN A 131 -17.02 -0.13 10.61
N GLN A 132 -17.41 -0.72 11.75
CA GLN A 132 -18.68 -1.43 11.85
C GLN A 132 -19.93 -0.55 11.75
N ASP A 133 -19.78 0.78 11.81
CA ASP A 133 -20.85 1.73 11.45
C ASP A 133 -21.00 1.77 9.91
N GLU A 134 -21.90 0.95 9.37
CA GLU A 134 -22.10 0.80 7.91
C GLU A 134 -22.35 2.12 7.18
N ARG A 135 -23.10 3.06 7.78
CA ARG A 135 -23.36 4.39 7.17
C ARG A 135 -22.09 5.24 7.05
N ARG A 136 -21.23 5.22 8.06
CA ARG A 136 -19.95 5.97 8.05
C ARG A 136 -18.92 5.34 7.12
N SER A 137 -19.06 4.05 6.82
CA SER A 137 -18.09 3.35 5.99
C SER A 137 -18.23 3.62 4.50
N THR A 138 -19.45 3.84 3.99
CA THR A 138 -19.66 4.32 2.61
C THR A 138 -19.09 5.71 2.42
N GLU A 139 -19.34 6.64 3.36
CA GLU A 139 -18.77 7.99 3.34
C GLU A 139 -17.24 7.97 3.41
N ARG A 140 -16.66 7.10 4.25
CA ARG A 140 -15.21 6.93 4.34
C ARG A 140 -14.60 6.37 3.06
N TYR A 141 -15.26 5.42 2.40
CA TYR A 141 -14.81 4.92 1.10
C TYR A 141 -14.80 6.04 0.06
N THR A 142 -15.90 6.79 -0.06
CA THR A 142 -15.99 7.93 -0.99
C THR A 142 -14.91 8.96 -0.70
N LYS A 143 -14.67 9.27 0.58
CA LYS A 143 -13.62 10.21 0.99
C LYS A 143 -12.22 9.73 0.61
N LYS A 144 -11.86 8.48 0.94
CA LYS A 144 -10.55 7.89 0.58
C LYS A 144 -10.37 7.80 -0.94
N LEU A 145 -11.43 7.49 -1.69
CA LEU A 145 -11.42 7.50 -3.14
C LEU A 145 -11.19 8.91 -3.70
N GLN A 146 -11.87 9.92 -3.17
CA GLN A 146 -11.66 11.32 -3.56
C GLN A 146 -10.24 11.81 -3.22
N GLU A 147 -9.72 11.46 -2.04
CA GLU A 147 -8.33 11.75 -1.65
C GLU A 147 -7.35 11.11 -2.63
N SER A 148 -7.51 9.81 -2.92
CA SER A 148 -6.67 9.07 -3.87
C SER A 148 -6.71 9.65 -5.29
N ILE A 149 -7.90 10.04 -5.78
CA ILE A 149 -8.06 10.71 -7.07
C ILE A 149 -7.34 12.07 -7.08
N SER A 150 -7.45 12.82 -5.99
CA SER A 150 -6.78 14.13 -5.82
C SER A 150 -5.26 13.95 -5.86
N TYR A 151 -4.72 12.94 -5.17
CA TYR A 151 -3.29 12.63 -5.19
C TYR A 151 -2.80 12.30 -6.60
N ARG A 152 -3.51 11.42 -7.30
CA ARG A 152 -3.21 11.12 -8.71
C ARG A 152 -3.17 12.39 -9.54
N GLN A 153 -4.19 13.24 -9.42
CA GLN A 153 -4.29 14.45 -10.24
C GLN A 153 -3.15 15.44 -9.95
N ILE A 154 -2.81 15.65 -8.67
CA ILE A 154 -1.68 16.51 -8.28
C ILE A 154 -0.37 15.98 -8.85
N LEU A 155 -0.12 14.67 -8.73
CA LEU A 155 1.08 14.04 -9.29
C LEU A 155 1.10 14.12 -10.82
N SER A 156 -0.01 13.81 -11.49
CA SER A 156 -0.12 13.92 -12.96
C SER A 156 0.10 15.34 -13.49
N ASN A 157 -0.16 16.38 -12.69
CA ASN A 157 0.05 17.77 -13.10
C ASN A 157 1.53 18.17 -13.10
N VAL A 158 2.37 17.51 -12.29
CA VAL A 158 3.79 17.85 -12.15
C VAL A 158 4.73 16.86 -12.86
N ILE A 159 4.23 15.67 -13.15
CA ILE A 159 4.98 14.61 -13.81
C ILE A 159 4.79 14.72 -15.33
N PRO A 160 5.84 14.46 -16.15
CA PRO A 160 5.72 14.39 -17.61
C PRO A 160 4.59 13.47 -18.07
N LYS A 161 3.90 13.82 -19.16
CA LYS A 161 2.71 13.11 -19.64
C LYS A 161 3.01 11.69 -20.13
N GLU A 162 4.28 11.41 -20.42
CA GLU A 162 4.81 10.12 -20.84
C GLU A 162 4.84 9.12 -19.68
N ILE A 163 4.77 9.59 -18.44
CA ILE A 163 4.69 8.75 -17.24
C ILE A 163 3.23 8.64 -16.83
N LYS A 164 2.72 7.41 -16.83
CA LYS A 164 1.35 7.09 -16.45
C LYS A 164 1.23 7.07 -14.94
N VAL A 165 0.30 7.86 -14.40
CA VAL A 165 -0.05 7.85 -12.96
C VAL A 165 -1.46 7.32 -12.79
N ILE A 166 -1.62 6.24 -12.03
CA ILE A 166 -2.90 5.62 -11.70
C ILE A 166 -3.05 5.50 -10.18
N ASN A 167 -4.27 5.25 -9.71
CA ASN A 167 -4.55 5.08 -8.30
C ASN A 167 -5.48 3.91 -8.03
N TYR A 168 -5.36 3.31 -6.85
CA TYR A 168 -6.25 2.26 -6.37
C TYR A 168 -6.51 2.45 -4.88
N VAL A 169 -7.77 2.27 -4.47
CA VAL A 169 -8.17 2.29 -3.06
C VAL A 169 -8.67 0.92 -2.65
N MET A 170 -8.04 0.32 -1.65
CA MET A 170 -8.48 -0.94 -1.06
C MET A 170 -9.15 -0.69 0.29
N ILE A 171 -10.40 -1.14 0.43
CA ILE A 171 -11.07 -1.18 1.72
C ILE A 171 -10.93 -2.55 2.34
N TYR A 172 -10.42 -2.62 3.57
CA TYR A 172 -10.25 -3.87 4.30
C TYR A 172 -11.06 -3.89 5.59
N LYS A 173 -11.37 -5.08 6.08
CA LYS A 173 -12.11 -5.33 7.33
C LYS A 173 -11.19 -5.93 8.40
N PRO A 174 -11.50 -5.77 9.69
CA PRO A 174 -10.76 -6.48 10.74
C PRO A 174 -10.96 -8.00 10.63
N GLU A 175 -9.91 -8.77 10.85
CA GLU A 175 -9.87 -10.23 10.69
C GLU A 175 -9.96 -10.98 12.00
N TYR A 176 -9.69 -10.31 13.12
CA TYR A 176 -9.62 -10.92 14.43
C TYR A 176 -10.25 -10.03 15.49
N HIS A 177 -10.96 -10.64 16.42
CA HIS A 177 -11.50 -9.99 17.60
C HIS A 177 -10.73 -10.52 18.81
N ARG A 178 -9.76 -9.74 19.27
CA ARG A 178 -8.86 -10.14 20.36
C ARG A 178 -9.60 -10.39 21.67
N THR A 179 -10.55 -9.53 22.04
CA THR A 179 -11.32 -9.67 23.30
C THR A 179 -12.07 -11.01 23.38
N TYR A 180 -12.58 -11.52 22.26
CA TYR A 180 -13.29 -12.81 22.21
C TYR A 180 -12.43 -13.95 21.67
N ASN A 181 -11.13 -13.71 21.43
CA ASN A 181 -10.21 -14.64 20.78
C ASN A 181 -10.80 -15.31 19.53
N LYS A 182 -11.46 -14.54 18.67
CA LYS A 182 -12.27 -15.06 17.55
C LYS A 182 -11.79 -14.52 16.21
N ARG A 183 -11.52 -15.43 15.27
CA ARG A 183 -11.33 -15.07 13.85
C ARG A 183 -12.66 -14.73 13.18
N LEU A 184 -12.64 -13.67 12.38
CA LEU A 184 -13.79 -13.16 11.65
C LEU A 184 -13.72 -13.68 10.21
N GLU A 185 -14.11 -14.94 10.01
CA GLU A 185 -13.93 -15.67 8.74
C GLU A 185 -14.53 -14.94 7.52
N ASP A 186 -15.69 -14.32 7.65
CA ASP A 186 -16.31 -13.56 6.56
C ASP A 186 -15.49 -12.31 6.19
N ASN A 187 -14.88 -11.66 7.17
CA ASN A 187 -13.99 -10.52 6.93
C ASN A 187 -12.65 -10.96 6.32
N ILE A 188 -12.13 -12.11 6.74
CA ILE A 188 -10.93 -12.71 6.13
C ILE A 188 -11.21 -13.04 4.65
N LYS A 189 -12.34 -13.68 4.36
CA LYS A 189 -12.78 -13.96 2.97
C LYS A 189 -12.92 -12.68 2.16
N TYR A 190 -13.57 -11.65 2.73
CA TYR A 190 -13.69 -10.34 2.11
C TYR A 190 -12.33 -9.73 1.77
N ASN A 191 -11.40 -9.69 2.73
CA ASN A 191 -10.06 -9.13 2.49
C ASN A 191 -9.29 -9.92 1.42
N LYS A 192 -9.43 -11.25 1.39
CA LYS A 192 -8.83 -12.08 0.32
C LYS A 192 -9.37 -11.72 -1.06
N LEU A 193 -10.67 -11.43 -1.18
CA LEU A 193 -11.29 -10.98 -2.43
C LEU A 193 -10.80 -9.58 -2.83
N GLU A 194 -10.70 -8.64 -1.89
CA GLU A 194 -10.18 -7.31 -2.17
C GLU A 194 -8.70 -7.33 -2.58
N ILE A 195 -7.89 -8.20 -1.97
CA ILE A 195 -6.51 -8.47 -2.43
C ILE A 195 -6.52 -9.01 -3.85
N SER A 196 -7.43 -9.94 -4.20
CA SER A 196 -7.54 -10.45 -5.58
C SER A 196 -7.87 -9.36 -6.60
N LYS A 197 -8.72 -8.40 -6.24
CA LYS A 197 -9.04 -7.28 -7.13
C LYS A 197 -7.83 -6.37 -7.35
N LEU A 198 -7.13 -6.02 -6.28
CA LEU A 198 -5.89 -5.24 -6.36
C LEU A 198 -4.80 -5.99 -7.15
N GLU A 199 -4.66 -7.28 -6.92
CA GLU A 199 -3.74 -8.15 -7.66
C GLU A 199 -4.03 -8.12 -9.17
N ASN A 200 -5.30 -8.30 -9.57
CA ASN A 200 -5.70 -8.25 -10.97
C ASN A 200 -5.47 -6.86 -11.58
N PHE A 201 -5.74 -5.79 -10.83
CA PHE A 201 -5.49 -4.42 -11.25
C PHE A 201 -4.00 -4.17 -11.52
N LEU A 202 -3.13 -4.58 -10.59
CA LEU A 202 -1.69 -4.45 -10.75
C LEU A 202 -1.19 -5.29 -11.93
N HIS A 203 -1.59 -6.56 -12.00
CA HIS A 203 -1.21 -7.44 -13.10
C HIS A 203 -1.59 -6.85 -14.46
N HIS A 204 -2.83 -6.36 -14.61
CA HIS A 204 -3.28 -5.74 -15.86
C HIS A 204 -2.40 -4.56 -16.26
N HIS A 205 -2.14 -3.61 -15.34
CA HIS A 205 -1.37 -2.41 -15.69
C HIS A 205 0.12 -2.66 -15.87
N LEU A 206 0.72 -3.58 -15.12
CA LEU A 206 2.11 -3.96 -15.28
C LEU A 206 2.34 -4.68 -16.62
N MET A 207 1.42 -5.57 -17.02
CA MET A 207 1.49 -6.23 -18.33
C MET A 207 1.30 -5.24 -19.49
N MET A 208 0.38 -4.29 -19.36
CA MET A 208 0.28 -3.21 -20.35
C MET A 208 1.60 -2.46 -20.48
N GLU A 209 2.27 -2.12 -19.38
CA GLU A 209 3.55 -1.41 -19.42
C GLU A 209 4.64 -2.26 -20.10
N ASP A 210 4.69 -3.57 -19.78
CA ASP A 210 5.61 -4.50 -20.43
C ASP A 210 5.41 -4.59 -21.94
N GLU A 211 4.16 -4.53 -22.40
CA GLU A 211 3.86 -4.49 -23.83
C GLU A 211 4.38 -3.21 -24.50
N HIS A 212 4.55 -2.09 -23.79
CA HIS A 212 5.08 -0.85 -24.37
C HIS A 212 6.60 -0.79 -24.39
N LYS A 213 7.30 -1.78 -23.82
CA LYS A 213 8.77 -1.84 -23.84
C LYS A 213 9.28 -1.90 -25.28
N ALA A 214 10.32 -1.13 -25.56
CA ALA A 214 10.91 -1.03 -26.89
C ALA A 214 11.28 -2.39 -27.49
N ILE A 215 11.81 -3.31 -26.67
CA ILE A 215 12.16 -4.66 -27.12
C ILE A 215 10.93 -5.44 -27.63
N PHE A 216 9.81 -5.38 -26.90
CA PHE A 216 8.59 -6.08 -27.28
C PHE A 216 7.95 -5.47 -28.54
N GLN A 217 8.11 -4.15 -28.72
CA GLN A 217 7.68 -3.48 -29.96
C GLN A 217 8.52 -3.92 -31.15
N LEU A 218 9.83 -4.06 -31.00
CA LEU A 218 10.71 -4.61 -32.04
C LEU A 218 10.35 -6.07 -32.37
N GLU A 219 10.09 -6.91 -31.36
CA GLU A 219 9.64 -8.30 -31.55
C GLU A 219 8.30 -8.38 -32.31
N LYS A 220 7.35 -7.46 -32.02
CA LYS A 220 6.08 -7.36 -32.77
C LYS A 220 6.33 -7.00 -34.23
N ILE A 221 7.20 -6.03 -34.51
CA ILE A 221 7.54 -5.61 -35.89
C ILE A 221 8.23 -6.74 -36.65
N ALA A 222 9.14 -7.47 -35.99
CA ALA A 222 9.87 -8.58 -36.60
C ALA A 222 8.97 -9.72 -37.11
N LYS A 223 7.74 -9.86 -36.60
CA LYS A 223 6.76 -10.85 -37.09
C LYS A 223 6.16 -10.55 -38.47
N PHE A 224 6.36 -9.33 -38.98
CA PHE A 224 5.93 -8.93 -40.32
C PHE A 224 7.01 -9.15 -41.38
N LEU A 225 8.19 -9.63 -40.99
CA LEU A 225 9.27 -10.09 -41.87
C LEU A 225 9.15 -11.60 -42.08
#